data_AF-A0A7I8W9G7-F1
#
_entry.id   AF-A0A7I8W9G7-F1
#
_cell.length_a   1.000
_cell.length_b   1.000
_cell.length_c   1.000
_cell.angle_alpha   90.00
_cell.angle_beta   90.00
_cell.angle_gamma   90.00
#
_symmetry.space_group_name_H-M   'P 1'
#
loop_
_entity.id
_entity.type
_entity.pdbx_description
1 polymer ?
#
loop_
_entity_poly.entity_id
_entity_poly.type
_entity_poly.pdbx_seq_one_letter_code
_entity_poly.pdbx_strand_id
1 'polypeptide(L)'
;MNEGERYEKICSKLSITPQMRVMEGLNKNCLNLKSRHLGCLQVIAIAEALHNNSSIVNFNLEDNNATAKGIAKLCSILKQNLSLQLLNIGGNSIGKEGSAFVAELLMVNESLKELNLSSNNFDASAVAHLCQGLKMNSTLCVLNLSRNFIDEVGAYHLSLGLNENRCLTELDLSWNRLLGKGAVVLFKFLHLNKTLKRIDVSWNGLGYEGSLAIREFLKKNSNLEELHLNDNRINWEGAIFISQGLKQNTNLKYLGLAKNPLTTTGCLDVIDAVGRSKLRKLDLGDTSVTGEFEIIVMMIKKERHFECKHGGVVPSHDILGQRQGRKVEPMQRVIDYMKVKQLRPTELFRSFDKKVTKLLSFENFMERLEKCGIKLYKHEIAELMKHIQITTAEEADSTSVNYKKMINSVQKQIKAERLVKAAERQRKLKLQDYHREILNHSVGMTSNSNTTSNLNETEELKDKFNYSSRLSSLPSSNLNDIEKSMKVQRHSLPALNHHAVVSMSGDLGKKVNIFPSPRLLSNIKSRKT
;
A
#
# COMPACT_ATOMS: atom_id res chain seq x y z
N MET A 1 31.16 28.03 -34.06
CA MET A 1 30.65 28.84 -32.92
C MET A 1 30.56 27.90 -31.74
N ASN A 2 31.29 28.17 -30.66
CA ASN A 2 31.26 27.34 -29.45
C ASN A 2 29.85 27.45 -28.80
N GLU A 3 29.38 26.40 -28.14
CA GLU A 3 28.06 26.37 -27.50
C GLU A 3 27.92 27.49 -26.45
N GLY A 4 29.02 27.81 -25.74
CA GLY A 4 29.10 28.95 -24.82
C GLY A 4 28.84 30.29 -25.51
N GLU A 5 29.46 30.54 -26.66
CA GLU A 5 29.24 31.78 -27.44
C GLU A 5 27.78 31.86 -27.93
N ARG A 6 27.19 30.71 -28.31
CA ARG A 6 25.78 30.66 -28.76
C ARG A 6 24.88 31.06 -27.60
N TYR A 7 25.13 30.52 -26.42
CA TYR A 7 24.42 30.88 -25.20
C TYR A 7 24.56 32.36 -24.85
N GLU A 8 25.75 32.95 -24.94
CA GLU A 8 25.96 34.40 -24.71
C GLU A 8 25.16 35.27 -25.69
N LYS A 9 25.13 34.90 -26.98
CA LYS A 9 24.31 35.61 -27.97
C LYS A 9 22.81 35.50 -27.66
N ILE A 10 22.34 34.34 -27.20
CA ILE A 10 20.93 34.16 -26.81
C ILE A 10 20.61 35.00 -25.57
N CYS A 11 21.48 35.00 -24.57
CA CYS A 11 21.32 35.81 -23.37
C CYS A 11 21.26 37.30 -23.70
N SER A 12 22.13 37.77 -24.60
CA SER A 12 22.14 39.15 -25.09
C SER A 12 20.83 39.53 -25.78
N LYS A 13 20.25 38.62 -26.60
CA LYS A 13 18.95 38.82 -27.25
C LYS A 13 17.77 38.87 -26.27
N LEU A 14 17.87 38.15 -25.16
CA LEU A 14 16.85 38.08 -24.12
C LEU A 14 17.05 39.12 -23.01
N SER A 15 18.06 39.99 -23.13
CA SER A 15 18.42 40.98 -22.11
C SER A 15 18.67 40.38 -20.73
N ILE A 16 19.31 39.21 -20.68
CA ILE A 16 19.66 38.50 -19.44
C ILE A 16 21.17 38.33 -19.34
N THR A 17 21.68 38.23 -18.10
CA THR A 17 23.12 38.03 -17.86
C THR A 17 23.49 36.56 -18.07
N PRO A 18 24.46 36.22 -18.95
CA PRO A 18 24.94 34.85 -19.11
C PRO A 18 25.51 34.30 -17.80
N GLN A 19 25.17 33.06 -17.48
CA GLN A 19 25.73 32.37 -16.32
C GLN A 19 27.03 31.64 -16.69
N MET A 20 28.15 32.00 -16.05
CA MET A 20 29.46 31.39 -16.29
C MET A 20 29.43 29.86 -16.21
N ARG A 21 28.71 29.32 -15.22
CA ARG A 21 28.59 27.87 -15.01
C ARG A 21 27.88 27.14 -16.16
N VAL A 22 27.02 27.83 -16.91
CA VAL A 22 26.42 27.26 -18.12
C VAL A 22 27.47 27.18 -19.22
N MET A 23 28.21 28.26 -19.44
CA MET A 23 29.26 28.30 -20.48
C MET A 23 30.35 27.26 -20.25
N GLU A 24 30.79 27.07 -19.01
CA GLU A 24 31.77 26.04 -18.64
C GLU A 24 31.19 24.61 -18.67
N GLY A 25 29.86 24.47 -18.60
CA GLY A 25 29.18 23.19 -18.43
C GLY A 25 28.62 22.60 -19.72
N LEU A 26 28.40 23.40 -20.76
CA LEU A 26 27.83 22.95 -22.04
C LEU A 26 28.68 21.86 -22.73
N ASN A 27 30.01 21.96 -22.62
CA ASN A 27 30.93 20.98 -23.18
C ASN A 27 31.19 19.77 -22.25
N LYS A 28 30.42 19.60 -21.16
CA LYS A 28 30.58 18.50 -20.19
C LYS A 28 29.40 17.53 -20.27
N ASN A 29 29.60 16.32 -19.76
CA ASN A 29 28.52 15.32 -19.70
C ASN A 29 27.45 15.63 -18.63
N CYS A 30 27.76 16.50 -17.69
CA CYS A 30 26.88 16.87 -16.59
C CYS A 30 26.83 18.39 -16.44
N LEU A 31 25.62 18.94 -16.56
CA LEU A 31 25.34 20.36 -16.31
C LEU A 31 24.47 20.47 -15.05
N ASN A 32 25.09 20.89 -13.94
CA ASN A 32 24.39 21.07 -12.67
C ASN A 32 24.25 22.54 -12.30
N LEU A 33 23.00 23.00 -12.30
CA LEU A 33 22.56 24.36 -12.03
C LEU A 33 21.55 24.44 -10.88
N LYS A 34 21.56 23.49 -9.94
CA LYS A 34 20.65 23.48 -8.79
C LYS A 34 20.70 24.78 -7.98
N SER A 35 19.53 25.29 -7.58
CA SER A 35 19.36 26.43 -6.65
C SER A 35 20.14 27.68 -7.09
N ARG A 36 19.96 28.09 -8.35
CA ARG A 36 20.64 29.26 -8.95
C ARG A 36 19.72 30.42 -9.26
N HIS A 37 18.43 30.32 -8.91
CA HIS A 37 17.42 31.37 -9.15
C HIS A 37 17.37 31.85 -10.61
N LEU A 38 17.52 30.93 -11.56
CA LEU A 38 17.62 31.24 -13.00
C LEU A 38 16.36 31.93 -13.55
N GLY A 39 15.18 31.53 -13.09
CA GLY A 39 13.91 31.99 -13.64
C GLY A 39 13.62 31.45 -15.05
N CYS A 40 12.46 31.81 -15.60
CA CYS A 40 11.98 31.25 -16.86
C CYS A 40 12.81 31.67 -18.08
N LEU A 41 13.24 32.94 -18.17
CA LEU A 41 13.99 33.45 -19.33
C LEU A 41 15.37 32.81 -19.45
N GLN A 42 16.07 32.61 -18.33
CA GLN A 42 17.37 31.97 -18.34
C GLN A 42 17.26 30.49 -18.71
N VAL A 43 16.22 29.77 -18.24
CA VAL A 43 15.96 28.39 -18.66
C VAL A 43 15.65 28.31 -20.15
N ILE A 44 14.90 29.26 -20.71
CA ILE A 44 14.68 29.37 -22.17
C ILE A 44 16.02 29.51 -22.91
N ALA A 45 16.91 30.39 -22.44
CA ALA A 45 18.22 30.59 -23.05
C ALA A 45 19.09 29.33 -23.00
N ILE A 46 19.08 28.62 -21.86
CA ILE A 46 19.81 27.37 -21.69
C ILE A 46 19.23 26.29 -22.60
N ALA A 47 17.90 26.15 -22.66
CA ALA A 47 17.24 25.18 -23.54
C ALA A 47 17.65 25.39 -25.01
N GLU A 48 17.71 26.63 -25.48
CA GLU A 48 18.16 26.97 -26.84
C GLU A 48 19.63 26.62 -27.10
N ALA A 49 20.49 26.70 -26.09
CA ALA A 49 21.87 26.23 -26.19
C ALA A 49 21.96 24.70 -26.26
N LEU A 50 21.02 23.99 -25.60
CA LEU A 50 20.96 22.52 -25.61
C LEU A 50 20.42 21.91 -26.90
N HIS A 51 19.89 22.70 -27.83
CA HIS A 51 19.19 22.19 -29.01
C HIS A 51 20.03 21.22 -29.86
N ASN A 52 21.31 21.54 -30.07
CA ASN A 52 22.23 20.69 -30.82
C ASN A 52 23.34 20.10 -29.94
N ASN A 53 23.20 20.21 -28.62
CA ASN A 53 24.19 19.70 -27.69
C ASN A 53 24.05 18.18 -27.59
N SER A 54 25.12 17.46 -27.92
CA SER A 54 25.19 16.00 -27.79
C SER A 54 26.08 15.57 -26.61
N SER A 55 26.72 16.51 -25.93
CA SER A 55 27.66 16.26 -24.84
C SER A 55 26.92 15.96 -23.52
N ILE A 56 25.87 16.70 -23.21
CA ILE A 56 25.18 16.61 -21.91
C ILE A 56 24.30 15.37 -21.89
N VAL A 57 24.53 14.54 -20.86
CA VAL A 57 23.76 13.34 -20.54
C VAL A 57 22.95 13.53 -19.25
N ASN A 58 23.46 14.33 -18.32
CA ASN A 58 22.81 14.66 -17.04
C ASN A 58 22.60 16.17 -16.92
N PHE A 59 21.35 16.58 -16.80
CA PHE A 59 21.00 17.98 -16.62
C PHE A 59 20.17 18.20 -15.35
N ASN A 60 20.71 19.00 -14.43
CA ASN A 60 20.06 19.36 -13.18
C ASN A 60 19.71 20.85 -13.13
N LEU A 61 18.41 21.12 -13.16
CA LEU A 61 17.76 22.43 -13.04
C LEU A 61 16.92 22.54 -11.76
N GLU A 62 17.14 21.70 -10.76
CA GLU A 62 16.35 21.71 -9.53
C GLU A 62 16.33 23.10 -8.86
N ASP A 63 15.16 23.53 -8.38
CA ASP A 63 15.00 24.74 -7.56
C ASP A 63 15.45 26.03 -8.27
N ASN A 64 14.91 26.28 -9.48
CA ASN A 64 15.28 27.44 -10.30
C ASN A 64 14.11 28.32 -10.74
N ASN A 65 12.89 28.06 -10.24
CA ASN A 65 11.70 28.82 -10.62
C ASN A 65 11.52 28.93 -12.15
N ALA A 66 11.75 27.84 -12.89
CA ALA A 66 11.63 27.83 -14.35
C ALA A 66 10.19 28.11 -14.83
N THR A 67 9.19 27.79 -14.01
CA THR A 67 7.74 27.85 -14.31
C THR A 67 7.34 27.00 -15.51
N ALA A 68 6.04 26.94 -15.82
CA ALA A 68 5.54 26.27 -17.02
C ALA A 68 6.19 26.79 -18.31
N LYS A 69 6.47 28.11 -18.41
CA LYS A 69 7.01 28.74 -19.62
C LYS A 69 8.44 28.27 -19.95
N GLY A 70 9.31 28.24 -18.94
CA GLY A 70 10.70 27.78 -19.12
C GLY A 70 10.75 26.31 -19.49
N ILE A 71 9.94 25.48 -18.81
CA ILE A 71 9.86 24.05 -19.08
C ILE A 71 9.22 23.73 -20.43
N ALA A 72 8.23 24.49 -20.89
CA ALA A 72 7.64 24.31 -22.21
C ALA A 72 8.71 24.37 -23.31
N LYS A 73 9.60 25.37 -23.24
CA LYS A 73 10.68 25.53 -24.19
C LYS A 73 11.70 24.40 -24.08
N LEU A 74 12.09 24.02 -22.86
CA LEU A 74 12.98 22.89 -22.62
C LEU A 74 12.41 21.60 -23.22
N CYS A 75 11.16 21.25 -22.90
CA CYS A 75 10.48 20.08 -23.44
C CYS A 75 10.41 20.09 -24.97
N SER A 76 10.14 21.24 -25.59
CA SER A 76 10.08 21.33 -27.06
C SER A 76 11.41 20.95 -27.73
N ILE A 77 12.53 21.26 -27.08
CA ILE A 77 13.87 20.97 -27.59
C ILE A 77 14.28 19.53 -27.27
N LEU A 78 13.93 19.04 -26.08
CA LEU A 78 14.23 17.67 -25.66
C LEU A 78 13.43 16.60 -26.43
N LYS A 79 12.40 16.98 -27.19
CA LYS A 79 11.75 16.08 -28.16
C LYS A 79 12.72 15.62 -29.27
N GLN A 80 13.73 16.43 -29.60
CA GLN A 80 14.72 16.14 -30.65
C GLN A 80 16.10 15.79 -30.08
N ASN A 81 16.42 16.26 -28.86
CA ASN A 81 17.67 15.91 -28.19
C ASN A 81 17.62 14.46 -27.70
N LEU A 82 18.54 13.63 -28.19
CA LEU A 82 18.64 12.21 -27.83
C LEU A 82 19.87 11.89 -26.96
N SER A 83 20.66 12.88 -26.55
CA SER A 83 21.82 12.67 -25.66
C SER A 83 21.43 12.66 -24.19
N LEU A 84 20.43 13.47 -23.82
CA LEU A 84 19.99 13.62 -22.43
C LEU A 84 19.29 12.36 -21.93
N GLN A 85 19.81 11.79 -20.84
CA GLN A 85 19.29 10.59 -20.19
C GLN A 85 18.72 10.89 -18.80
N LEU A 86 19.32 11.83 -18.07
CA LEU A 86 18.91 12.19 -16.71
C LEU A 86 18.49 13.66 -16.67
N LEU A 87 17.22 13.91 -16.34
CA LEU A 87 16.69 15.26 -16.24
C LEU A 87 16.11 15.51 -14.85
N ASN A 88 16.67 16.46 -14.12
CA ASN A 88 16.10 16.95 -12.87
C ASN A 88 15.54 18.36 -13.04
N ILE A 89 14.22 18.48 -13.00
CA ILE A 89 13.49 19.75 -13.04
C ILE A 89 12.59 19.90 -11.80
N GLY A 90 12.97 19.29 -10.67
CA GLY A 90 12.24 19.44 -9.41
C GLY A 90 12.26 20.87 -8.87
N GLY A 91 11.25 21.29 -8.11
CA GLY A 91 11.26 22.61 -7.45
C GLY A 91 11.14 23.80 -8.41
N ASN A 92 10.46 23.65 -9.55
CA ASN A 92 10.40 24.67 -10.60
C ASN A 92 9.01 25.29 -10.81
N SER A 93 8.05 25.01 -9.91
CA SER A 93 6.68 25.56 -9.99
C SER A 93 6.04 25.33 -11.36
N ILE A 94 6.22 24.13 -11.92
CA ILE A 94 5.78 23.76 -13.28
C ILE A 94 4.25 23.78 -13.38
N GLY A 95 3.58 23.27 -12.34
CA GLY A 95 2.13 23.23 -12.25
C GLY A 95 1.45 22.41 -13.37
N LYS A 96 0.12 22.49 -13.41
CA LYS A 96 -0.71 21.76 -14.39
C LYS A 96 -0.37 22.12 -15.83
N GLU A 97 -0.14 23.39 -16.15
CA GLU A 97 0.16 23.81 -17.52
C GLU A 97 1.46 23.18 -18.03
N GLY A 98 2.52 23.22 -17.22
CA GLY A 98 3.80 22.65 -17.60
C GLY A 98 3.80 21.11 -17.70
N SER A 99 2.94 20.43 -16.93
CA SER A 99 2.81 18.97 -16.97
C SER A 99 2.36 18.44 -18.34
N ALA A 100 1.59 19.22 -19.11
CA ALA A 100 1.16 18.83 -20.45
C ALA A 100 2.37 18.76 -21.41
N PHE A 101 3.28 19.74 -21.34
CA PHE A 101 4.51 19.73 -22.14
C PHE A 101 5.45 18.59 -21.75
N VAL A 102 5.52 18.24 -20.46
CA VAL A 102 6.28 17.07 -20.00
C VAL A 102 5.65 15.78 -20.52
N ALA A 103 4.32 15.66 -20.50
CA ALA A 103 3.62 14.51 -21.05
C ALA A 103 3.91 14.35 -22.56
N GLU A 104 3.85 15.45 -23.32
CA GLU A 104 4.21 15.44 -24.74
C GLU A 104 5.66 15.08 -25.01
N LEU A 105 6.59 15.51 -24.13
CA LEU A 105 7.97 15.09 -24.21
C LEU A 105 8.08 13.57 -24.03
N LEU A 106 7.43 13.01 -23.01
CA LEU A 106 7.47 11.58 -22.71
C LEU A 106 6.89 10.71 -23.84
N MET A 107 5.90 11.21 -24.60
CA MET A 107 5.33 10.47 -25.73
C MET A 107 6.32 10.26 -26.89
N VAL A 108 7.33 11.13 -27.04
CA VAL A 108 8.21 11.15 -28.21
C VAL A 108 9.67 10.89 -27.85
N ASN A 109 10.11 11.29 -26.66
CA ASN A 109 11.51 11.16 -26.28
C ASN A 109 11.89 9.71 -25.95
N GLU A 110 12.94 9.22 -26.59
CA GLU A 110 13.44 7.85 -26.47
C GLU A 110 14.78 7.76 -25.71
N SER A 111 15.33 8.88 -25.25
CA SER A 111 16.64 8.92 -24.57
C SER A 111 16.54 8.94 -23.05
N LEU A 112 15.53 9.62 -22.49
CA LEU A 112 15.39 9.84 -21.05
C LEU A 112 15.16 8.51 -20.30
N LYS A 113 16.01 8.28 -19.31
CA LYS A 113 15.98 7.13 -18.39
C LYS A 113 15.53 7.51 -16.99
N GLU A 114 15.85 8.71 -16.54
CA GLU A 114 15.45 9.22 -15.23
C GLU A 114 14.92 10.64 -15.32
N LEU A 115 13.79 10.86 -14.66
CA LEU A 115 13.12 12.15 -14.63
C LEU A 115 12.68 12.51 -13.20
N ASN A 116 13.19 13.62 -12.70
CA ASN A 116 12.78 14.16 -11.41
C ASN A 116 11.84 15.38 -11.60
N LEU A 117 10.60 15.21 -11.16
CA LEU A 117 9.51 16.18 -11.18
C LEU A 117 9.03 16.53 -9.76
N SER A 118 9.84 16.29 -8.74
CA SER A 118 9.45 16.58 -7.35
C SER A 118 9.17 18.06 -7.11
N SER A 119 8.34 18.39 -6.12
CA SER A 119 8.11 19.79 -5.69
C SER A 119 7.67 20.73 -6.82
N ASN A 120 6.75 20.31 -7.69
CA ASN A 120 6.33 21.07 -8.87
C ASN A 120 4.84 21.46 -8.87
N ASN A 121 4.19 21.34 -7.72
CA ASN A 121 2.78 21.70 -7.52
C ASN A 121 1.85 20.89 -8.43
N PHE A 122 2.17 19.62 -8.69
CA PHE A 122 1.32 18.75 -9.50
C PHE A 122 0.11 18.24 -8.73
N ASP A 123 -1.06 18.53 -9.26
CA ASP A 123 -2.36 18.05 -8.80
C ASP A 123 -2.83 16.82 -9.61
N ALA A 124 -4.06 16.37 -9.37
CA ALA A 124 -4.66 15.26 -10.11
C ALA A 124 -4.70 15.47 -11.63
N SER A 125 -4.95 16.71 -12.09
CA SER A 125 -4.98 17.02 -13.53
C SER A 125 -3.59 16.91 -14.15
N ALA A 126 -2.57 17.41 -13.45
CA ALA A 126 -1.19 17.32 -13.90
C ALA A 126 -0.74 15.87 -14.04
N VAL A 127 -1.07 15.05 -13.04
CA VAL A 127 -0.81 13.61 -13.06
C VAL A 127 -1.54 12.91 -14.22
N ALA A 128 -2.78 13.31 -14.52
CA ALA A 128 -3.52 12.76 -15.65
C ALA A 128 -2.79 12.98 -16.98
N HIS A 129 -2.25 14.18 -17.23
CA HIS A 129 -1.41 14.44 -18.40
C HIS A 129 -0.17 13.56 -18.40
N LEU A 130 0.59 13.53 -17.29
CA LEU A 130 1.81 12.73 -17.19
C LEU A 130 1.54 11.24 -17.46
N CYS A 131 0.42 10.71 -16.99
CA CYS A 131 0.03 9.33 -17.25
C CYS A 131 -0.22 9.05 -18.73
N GLN A 132 -0.74 10.01 -19.51
CA GLN A 132 -0.86 9.86 -20.97
C GLN A 132 0.52 9.70 -21.63
N GLY A 133 1.49 10.51 -21.20
CA GLY A 133 2.88 10.40 -21.68
C GLY A 133 3.55 9.10 -21.25
N LEU A 134 3.41 8.71 -19.97
CA LEU A 134 4.01 7.50 -19.41
C LEU A 134 3.49 6.23 -20.08
N LYS A 135 2.23 6.17 -20.51
CA LYS A 135 1.67 5.01 -21.23
C LYS A 135 2.43 4.70 -22.52
N MET A 136 2.83 5.75 -23.23
CA MET A 136 3.51 5.64 -24.53
C MET A 136 5.02 5.49 -24.37
N ASN A 137 5.58 6.01 -23.28
CA ASN A 137 7.02 5.99 -23.05
C ASN A 137 7.55 4.59 -22.73
N SER A 138 8.58 4.17 -23.45
CA SER A 138 9.21 2.85 -23.34
C SER A 138 10.64 2.90 -22.79
N THR A 139 11.10 4.06 -22.33
CA THR A 139 12.54 4.31 -22.05
C THR A 139 12.81 4.80 -20.64
N LEU A 140 11.85 5.46 -19.99
CA LEU A 140 11.94 5.99 -18.65
C LEU A 140 11.83 4.87 -17.61
N CYS A 141 12.90 4.69 -16.83
CA CYS A 141 13.00 3.68 -15.79
C CYS A 141 12.72 4.26 -14.40
N VAL A 142 13.12 5.50 -14.13
CA VAL A 142 13.00 6.15 -12.81
C VAL A 142 12.21 7.44 -12.93
N LEU A 143 11.17 7.55 -12.11
CA LEU A 143 10.34 8.75 -12.03
C LEU A 143 10.19 9.20 -10.57
N ASN A 144 10.54 10.46 -10.31
CA ASN A 144 10.28 11.10 -9.01
C ASN A 144 9.14 12.11 -9.12
N LEU A 145 8.04 11.83 -8.42
CA LEU A 145 6.84 12.67 -8.27
C LEU A 145 6.62 13.10 -6.80
N SER A 146 7.64 13.00 -5.95
CA SER A 146 7.54 13.34 -4.55
C SER A 146 7.24 14.81 -4.30
N ARG A 147 6.73 15.15 -3.11
CA ARG A 147 6.48 16.54 -2.68
C ARG A 147 5.54 17.31 -3.63
N ASN A 148 4.56 16.64 -4.21
CA ASN A 148 3.50 17.25 -5.01
C ASN A 148 2.16 17.21 -4.25
N PHE A 149 1.05 17.49 -4.95
CA PHE A 149 -0.29 17.50 -4.38
C PHE A 149 -1.15 16.36 -4.94
N ILE A 150 -0.54 15.18 -5.14
CA ILE A 150 -1.21 14.01 -5.71
C ILE A 150 -2.18 13.45 -4.66
N ASP A 151 -3.47 13.53 -4.96
CA ASP A 151 -4.57 13.07 -4.12
C ASP A 151 -5.13 11.71 -4.58
N GLU A 152 -6.33 11.35 -4.11
CA GLU A 152 -7.02 10.12 -4.50
C GLU A 152 -7.37 10.04 -6.00
N VAL A 153 -7.64 11.18 -6.66
CA VAL A 153 -7.94 11.23 -8.09
C VAL A 153 -6.64 11.09 -8.89
N GLY A 154 -5.57 11.76 -8.46
CA GLY A 154 -4.23 11.57 -9.03
C GLY A 154 -3.74 10.11 -8.89
N ALA A 155 -3.99 9.48 -7.74
CA ALA A 155 -3.67 8.07 -7.52
C ALA A 155 -4.40 7.14 -8.49
N TYR A 156 -5.66 7.43 -8.81
CA TYR A 156 -6.43 6.71 -9.82
C TYR A 156 -5.78 6.80 -11.21
N HIS A 157 -5.43 8.00 -11.66
CA HIS A 157 -4.76 8.19 -12.95
C HIS A 157 -3.41 7.46 -13.01
N LEU A 158 -2.59 7.56 -11.96
CA LEU A 158 -1.33 6.81 -11.84
C LEU A 158 -1.56 5.31 -11.94
N SER A 159 -2.58 4.80 -11.24
CA SER A 159 -2.85 3.37 -11.22
C SER A 159 -3.16 2.81 -12.63
N LEU A 160 -3.86 3.59 -13.46
CA LEU A 160 -4.13 3.24 -14.87
C LEU A 160 -2.88 3.39 -15.74
N GLY A 161 -2.15 4.50 -15.61
CA GLY A 161 -0.92 4.76 -16.37
C GLY A 161 0.15 3.70 -16.12
N LEU A 162 0.40 3.35 -14.87
CA LEU A 162 1.37 2.32 -14.47
C LEU A 162 0.96 0.92 -14.91
N ASN A 163 -0.34 0.62 -15.00
CA ASN A 163 -0.79 -0.68 -15.47
C ASN A 163 -0.58 -0.89 -16.98
N GLU A 164 -0.46 0.18 -17.75
CA GLU A 164 -0.18 0.14 -19.18
C GLU A 164 1.32 0.30 -19.46
N ASN A 165 2.04 1.07 -18.65
CA ASN A 165 3.48 1.23 -18.79
C ASN A 165 4.24 -0.11 -18.59
N ARG A 166 5.30 -0.30 -19.39
CA ARG A 166 6.11 -1.52 -19.44
C ARG A 166 7.61 -1.27 -19.25
N CYS A 167 8.01 -0.08 -18.82
CA CYS A 167 9.42 0.28 -18.67
C CYS A 167 9.77 0.72 -17.24
N LEU A 168 8.88 1.47 -16.59
CA LEU A 168 9.16 2.09 -15.30
C LEU A 168 9.44 1.01 -14.24
N THR A 169 10.62 1.13 -13.62
CA THR A 169 11.10 0.24 -12.56
C THR A 169 11.08 0.91 -11.19
N GLU A 170 11.20 2.24 -11.13
CA GLU A 170 11.20 2.98 -9.88
C GLU A 170 10.27 4.19 -9.92
N LEU A 171 9.46 4.32 -8.86
CA LEU A 171 8.54 5.42 -8.69
C LEU A 171 8.59 5.96 -7.26
N ASP A 172 8.88 7.26 -7.12
CA ASP A 172 8.79 7.98 -5.86
C ASP A 172 7.53 8.86 -5.83
N LEU A 173 6.59 8.52 -4.95
CA LEU A 173 5.36 9.27 -4.64
C LEU A 173 5.38 9.81 -3.21
N SER A 174 6.54 9.87 -2.56
CA SER A 174 6.63 10.31 -1.17
C SER A 174 6.18 11.76 -0.99
N TRP A 175 5.72 12.14 0.21
CA TRP A 175 5.28 13.51 0.49
C TRP A 175 4.17 14.00 -0.46
N ASN A 176 3.14 13.18 -0.67
CA ASN A 176 1.95 13.55 -1.42
C ASN A 176 0.70 13.47 -0.50
N ARG A 177 -0.49 13.51 -1.09
CA ARG A 177 -1.78 13.51 -0.36
C ARG A 177 -2.61 12.29 -0.73
N LEU A 178 -1.99 11.12 -0.93
CA LEU A 178 -2.71 9.91 -1.35
C LEU A 178 -3.80 9.53 -0.32
N LEU A 179 -3.49 9.65 0.99
CA LEU A 179 -4.38 9.24 2.09
C LEU A 179 -4.82 7.76 1.94
N GLY A 180 -5.75 7.31 2.80
CA GLY A 180 -6.25 5.94 2.74
C GLY A 180 -6.93 5.57 1.41
N LYS A 181 -7.77 6.47 0.88
CA LYS A 181 -8.51 6.22 -0.37
C LYS A 181 -7.59 6.12 -1.60
N GLY A 182 -6.62 7.02 -1.73
CA GLY A 182 -5.65 6.98 -2.82
C GLY A 182 -4.78 5.72 -2.75
N ALA A 183 -4.36 5.27 -1.57
CA ALA A 183 -3.67 3.99 -1.42
C ALA A 183 -4.54 2.79 -1.83
N VAL A 184 -5.81 2.78 -1.44
CA VAL A 184 -6.74 1.70 -1.85
C VAL A 184 -6.80 1.59 -3.36
N VAL A 185 -6.96 2.71 -4.07
CA VAL A 185 -7.02 2.71 -5.53
C VAL A 185 -5.67 2.32 -6.13
N LEU A 186 -4.58 2.92 -5.69
CA LEU A 186 -3.23 2.65 -6.21
C LEU A 186 -2.88 1.16 -6.09
N PHE A 187 -2.96 0.60 -4.87
CA PHE A 187 -2.57 -0.79 -4.63
C PHE A 187 -3.56 -1.82 -5.18
N LYS A 188 -4.84 -1.46 -5.39
CA LYS A 188 -5.82 -2.33 -6.04
C LYS A 188 -5.42 -2.67 -7.48
N PHE A 189 -4.86 -1.72 -8.22
CA PHE A 189 -4.46 -1.96 -9.61
C PHE A 189 -2.97 -2.29 -9.75
N LEU A 190 -2.10 -1.75 -8.89
CA LEU A 190 -0.64 -1.91 -9.00
C LEU A 190 -0.18 -3.38 -9.00
N HIS A 191 -0.94 -4.30 -8.41
CA HIS A 191 -0.61 -5.74 -8.46
C HIS A 191 -0.52 -6.34 -9.88
N LEU A 192 -1.14 -5.70 -10.87
CA LEU A 192 -1.09 -6.09 -12.28
C LEU A 192 0.21 -5.67 -12.95
N ASN A 193 0.84 -4.58 -12.48
CA ASN A 193 2.12 -4.12 -13.03
C ASN A 193 3.22 -5.16 -12.77
N LYS A 194 4.01 -5.44 -13.81
CA LYS A 194 5.08 -6.45 -13.82
C LYS A 194 6.48 -5.87 -14.01
N THR A 195 6.63 -4.55 -14.00
CA THR A 195 7.90 -3.88 -14.29
C THR A 195 8.43 -3.14 -13.08
N LEU A 196 7.55 -2.52 -12.29
CA LEU A 196 7.91 -1.73 -11.11
C LEU A 196 8.54 -2.61 -10.05
N LYS A 197 9.78 -2.28 -9.69
CA LYS A 197 10.62 -2.93 -8.69
C LYS A 197 10.64 -2.17 -7.39
N ARG A 198 10.59 -0.83 -7.44
CA ARG A 198 10.62 0.03 -6.27
C ARG A 198 9.49 1.04 -6.31
N ILE A 199 8.77 1.15 -5.19
CA ILE A 199 7.81 2.23 -4.99
C ILE A 199 7.99 2.85 -3.61
N ASP A 200 8.09 4.17 -3.58
CA ASP A 200 8.07 4.95 -2.35
C ASP A 200 6.75 5.70 -2.21
N VAL A 201 5.96 5.36 -1.19
CA VAL A 201 4.72 6.06 -0.83
C VAL A 201 4.79 6.61 0.58
N SER A 202 6.01 6.89 1.07
CA SER A 202 6.23 7.46 2.40
C SER A 202 5.56 8.84 2.54
N TRP A 203 5.21 9.26 3.76
CA TRP A 203 4.64 10.59 4.01
C TRP A 203 3.36 10.89 3.22
N ASN A 204 2.42 9.94 3.20
CA ASN A 204 1.14 10.07 2.49
C ASN A 204 -0.09 9.84 3.38
N GLY A 205 0.10 9.48 4.65
CA GLY A 205 -0.99 9.27 5.60
C GLY A 205 -1.94 8.13 5.21
N LEU A 206 -1.41 7.01 4.73
CA LEU A 206 -2.20 5.88 4.22
C LEU A 206 -3.13 5.24 5.27
N GLY A 207 -2.70 5.23 6.54
CA GLY A 207 -3.50 4.77 7.67
C GLY A 207 -3.97 3.32 7.57
N TYR A 208 -5.12 3.06 8.18
CA TYR A 208 -5.73 1.74 8.29
C TYR A 208 -6.20 1.21 6.93
N GLU A 209 -6.91 2.02 6.15
CA GLU A 209 -7.44 1.62 4.83
C GLU A 209 -6.33 1.30 3.85
N GLY A 210 -5.25 2.09 3.84
CA GLY A 210 -4.07 1.80 3.03
C GLY A 210 -3.40 0.49 3.43
N SER A 211 -3.34 0.17 4.73
CA SER A 211 -2.78 -1.10 5.22
C SER A 211 -3.57 -2.33 4.74
N LEU A 212 -4.91 -2.23 4.68
CA LEU A 212 -5.76 -3.27 4.10
C LEU A 212 -5.47 -3.48 2.60
N ALA A 213 -5.29 -2.40 1.86
CA ALA A 213 -4.98 -2.46 0.43
C ALA A 213 -3.59 -3.05 0.18
N ILE A 214 -2.60 -2.64 0.97
CA ILE A 214 -1.23 -3.18 0.92
C ILE A 214 -1.22 -4.68 1.21
N ARG A 215 -2.02 -5.16 2.17
CA ARG A 215 -2.15 -6.60 2.42
C ARG A 215 -2.57 -7.36 1.16
N GLU A 216 -3.65 -6.92 0.51
CA GLU A 216 -4.15 -7.59 -0.69
C GLU A 216 -3.18 -7.46 -1.87
N PHE A 217 -2.49 -6.34 -1.98
CA PHE A 217 -1.41 -6.15 -2.95
C PHE A 217 -0.26 -7.12 -2.72
N LEU A 218 0.28 -7.21 -1.51
CA LEU A 218 1.42 -8.08 -1.18
C LEU A 218 1.12 -9.57 -1.40
N LYS A 219 -0.13 -10.01 -1.19
CA LYS A 219 -0.54 -11.39 -1.49
C LYS A 219 -0.48 -11.73 -2.98
N LYS A 220 -0.76 -10.75 -3.84
CA LYS A 220 -0.95 -10.96 -5.29
C LYS A 220 0.23 -10.52 -6.14
N ASN A 221 0.97 -9.51 -5.70
CA ASN A 221 2.11 -8.99 -6.43
C ASN A 221 3.37 -9.82 -6.11
N SER A 222 4.03 -10.28 -7.17
CA SER A 222 5.26 -11.06 -7.09
C SER A 222 6.44 -10.39 -7.79
N ASN A 223 6.32 -9.10 -8.17
CA ASN A 223 7.34 -8.39 -8.92
C ASN A 223 8.05 -7.29 -8.13
N LEU A 224 7.33 -6.60 -7.24
CA LEU A 224 7.89 -5.52 -6.44
C LEU A 224 8.95 -6.07 -5.49
N GLU A 225 10.07 -5.37 -5.40
CA GLU A 225 11.24 -5.72 -4.61
C GLU A 225 11.39 -4.76 -3.41
N GLU A 226 11.03 -3.50 -3.57
CA GLU A 226 11.17 -2.48 -2.53
C GLU A 226 9.88 -1.68 -2.33
N LEU A 227 9.39 -1.70 -1.09
CA LEU A 227 8.19 -0.97 -0.68
C LEU A 227 8.53 -0.05 0.50
N HIS A 228 8.50 1.27 0.29
CA HIS A 228 8.70 2.25 1.34
C HIS A 228 7.35 2.80 1.81
N LEU A 229 7.03 2.61 3.09
CA LEU A 229 5.80 3.03 3.76
C LEU A 229 6.08 3.95 4.95
N ASN A 230 7.24 4.61 4.99
CA ASN A 230 7.65 5.41 6.14
C ASN A 230 6.64 6.56 6.39
N ASP A 231 6.36 6.87 7.65
CA ASP A 231 5.50 7.99 8.05
C ASP A 231 4.13 8.02 7.34
N ASN A 232 3.35 6.95 7.51
CA ASN A 232 2.04 6.79 6.89
C ASN A 232 0.91 6.58 7.89
N ARG A 233 1.14 6.90 9.17
CA ARG A 233 0.18 6.71 10.26
C ARG A 233 -0.32 5.25 10.37
N ILE A 234 0.53 4.30 10.01
CA ILE A 234 0.26 2.87 10.12
C ILE A 234 0.44 2.47 11.58
N ASN A 235 -0.64 2.14 12.27
CA ASN A 235 -0.59 1.69 13.65
C ASN A 235 -0.35 0.17 13.74
N TRP A 236 -0.41 -0.38 14.95
CA TRP A 236 -0.28 -1.82 15.21
C TRP A 236 -1.35 -2.68 14.50
N GLU A 237 -2.57 -2.19 14.26
CA GLU A 237 -3.58 -2.92 13.47
C GLU A 237 -3.18 -3.00 11.99
N GLY A 238 -2.67 -1.89 11.45
CA GLY A 238 -2.09 -1.85 10.11
C GLY A 238 -0.92 -2.83 9.94
N ALA A 239 -0.07 -2.92 10.97
CA ALA A 239 1.04 -3.87 11.02
C ALA A 239 0.59 -5.33 10.88
N ILE A 240 -0.53 -5.72 11.51
CA ILE A 240 -1.12 -7.06 11.36
C ILE A 240 -1.46 -7.34 9.90
N PHE A 241 -2.07 -6.38 9.19
CA PHE A 241 -2.44 -6.57 7.78
C PHE A 241 -1.21 -6.69 6.87
N ILE A 242 -0.22 -5.83 7.06
CA ILE A 242 1.03 -5.90 6.31
C ILE A 242 1.71 -7.26 6.55
N SER A 243 1.75 -7.72 7.81
CA SER A 243 2.28 -9.03 8.20
C SER A 243 1.55 -10.20 7.52
N GLN A 244 0.22 -10.13 7.43
CA GLN A 244 -0.58 -11.14 6.73
C GLN A 244 -0.27 -11.20 5.23
N GLY A 245 -0.04 -10.05 4.59
CA GLY A 245 0.35 -9.97 3.19
C GLY A 245 1.78 -10.47 2.96
N LEU A 246 2.71 -10.04 3.80
CA LEU A 246 4.13 -10.37 3.71
C LEU A 246 4.39 -11.88 3.84
N LYS A 247 3.63 -12.59 4.68
CA LYS A 247 3.70 -14.06 4.82
C LYS A 247 3.42 -14.82 3.52
N GLN A 248 2.69 -14.22 2.58
CA GLN A 248 2.38 -14.81 1.27
C GLN A 248 3.26 -14.25 0.16
N ASN A 249 3.98 -13.16 0.42
CA ASN A 249 4.83 -12.54 -0.57
C ASN A 249 6.19 -13.24 -0.66
N THR A 250 6.59 -13.58 -1.88
CA THR A 250 7.80 -14.38 -2.13
C THR A 250 8.90 -13.58 -2.83
N ASN A 251 8.73 -12.28 -3.07
CA ASN A 251 9.66 -11.48 -3.85
C ASN A 251 10.18 -10.22 -3.15
N LEU A 252 9.39 -9.61 -2.26
CA LEU A 252 9.75 -8.36 -1.60
C LEU A 252 11.07 -8.53 -0.83
N LYS A 253 12.01 -7.63 -1.08
CA LYS A 253 13.36 -7.60 -0.51
C LYS A 253 13.50 -6.49 0.54
N TYR A 254 12.84 -5.36 0.36
CA TYR A 254 12.88 -4.22 1.27
C TYR A 254 11.47 -3.80 1.71
N LEU A 255 11.30 -3.57 3.02
CA LEU A 255 10.09 -2.99 3.60
C LEU A 255 10.49 -1.88 4.57
N GLY A 256 10.11 -0.64 4.22
CA GLY A 256 10.27 0.52 5.08
C GLY A 256 8.98 0.83 5.82
N LEU A 257 9.06 0.92 7.15
CA LEU A 257 7.97 1.19 8.07
C LEU A 257 8.34 2.23 9.13
N ALA A 258 9.50 2.87 9.01
CA ALA A 258 9.99 3.89 9.95
C ALA A 258 8.97 5.01 10.17
N LYS A 259 9.00 5.61 11.37
CA LYS A 259 8.16 6.77 11.75
C LYS A 259 6.65 6.51 11.63
N ASN A 260 6.22 5.26 11.68
CA ASN A 260 4.83 4.91 11.86
C ASN A 260 4.54 4.68 13.35
N PRO A 261 3.31 4.94 13.84
CA PRO A 261 2.90 4.70 15.22
C PRO A 261 2.68 3.19 15.51
N LEU A 262 3.70 2.39 15.18
CA LEU A 262 3.77 0.97 15.49
C LEU A 262 4.05 0.82 16.99
N THR A 263 3.32 -0.06 17.64
CA THR A 263 3.70 -0.51 18.98
C THR A 263 4.72 -1.64 18.84
N THR A 264 5.46 -1.94 19.91
CA THR A 264 6.35 -3.11 19.96
C THR A 264 5.65 -4.42 19.58
N THR A 265 4.35 -4.57 19.90
CA THR A 265 3.56 -5.74 19.46
C THR A 265 3.33 -5.77 17.95
N GLY A 266 3.12 -4.62 17.32
CA GLY A 266 3.01 -4.52 15.87
C GLY A 266 4.35 -4.85 15.19
N CYS A 267 5.48 -4.42 15.78
CA CYS A 267 6.81 -4.82 15.32
C CYS A 267 7.01 -6.34 15.41
N LEU A 268 6.56 -6.97 16.50
CA LEU A 268 6.60 -8.43 16.65
C LEU A 268 5.78 -9.16 15.58
N ASP A 269 4.58 -8.67 15.23
CA ASP A 269 3.78 -9.24 14.14
C ASP A 269 4.53 -9.20 12.80
N VAL A 270 5.22 -8.07 12.52
CA VAL A 270 5.97 -7.86 11.29
C VAL A 270 7.18 -8.78 11.24
N ILE A 271 7.99 -8.89 12.30
CA ILE A 271 9.18 -9.75 12.27
C ILE A 271 8.83 -11.24 12.23
N ASP A 272 7.74 -11.69 12.86
CA ASP A 272 7.20 -13.05 12.70
C ASP A 272 6.82 -13.34 11.23
N ALA A 273 6.31 -12.34 10.51
CA ALA A 273 6.05 -12.45 9.08
C ALA A 273 7.34 -12.49 8.24
N VAL A 274 8.37 -11.72 8.62
CA VAL A 274 9.67 -11.71 7.93
C VAL A 274 10.38 -13.06 8.01
N GLY A 275 10.26 -13.78 9.13
CA GLY A 275 10.80 -15.14 9.26
C GLY A 275 10.24 -16.14 8.24
N ARG A 276 9.10 -15.83 7.61
CA ARG A 276 8.45 -16.67 6.59
C ARG A 276 8.47 -16.07 5.19
N SER A 277 9.20 -14.98 4.98
CA SER A 277 9.28 -14.28 3.69
C SER A 277 10.71 -14.20 3.18
N LYS A 278 10.90 -13.65 1.97
CA LYS A 278 12.23 -13.42 1.39
C LYS A 278 12.85 -12.06 1.76
N LEU A 279 12.19 -11.26 2.58
CA LEU A 279 12.56 -9.88 2.88
C LEU A 279 13.98 -9.75 3.46
N ARG A 280 14.90 -9.11 2.75
CA ARG A 280 16.31 -8.94 3.14
C ARG A 280 16.56 -7.72 4.02
N LYS A 281 15.69 -6.73 3.98
CA LYS A 281 15.84 -5.50 4.75
C LYS A 281 14.50 -5.03 5.32
N LEU A 282 14.48 -4.84 6.63
CA LEU A 282 13.36 -4.25 7.36
C LEU A 282 13.84 -2.94 7.99
N ASP A 283 13.21 -1.83 7.64
CA ASP A 283 13.51 -0.53 8.24
C ASP A 283 12.35 -0.08 9.13
N LEU A 284 12.52 -0.16 10.44
CA LEU A 284 11.61 0.40 11.44
C LEU A 284 12.12 1.76 11.97
N GLY A 285 13.24 2.27 11.48
CA GLY A 285 13.81 3.57 11.87
C GLY A 285 13.88 3.75 13.38
N ASP A 286 13.37 4.87 13.88
CA ASP A 286 13.38 5.22 15.31
C ASP A 286 12.32 4.51 16.17
N THR A 287 11.66 3.45 15.67
CA THR A 287 10.65 2.70 16.44
C THR A 287 11.31 1.74 17.43
N SER A 288 10.91 1.82 18.70
CA SER A 288 11.39 0.93 19.76
C SER A 288 10.85 -0.50 19.60
N VAL A 289 11.66 -1.50 19.94
CA VAL A 289 11.30 -2.93 19.87
C VAL A 289 11.58 -3.64 21.20
N THR A 290 11.04 -4.84 21.40
CA THR A 290 11.29 -5.65 22.62
C THR A 290 12.49 -6.57 22.44
N GLY A 291 12.99 -7.13 23.55
CA GLY A 291 14.04 -8.17 23.48
C GLY A 291 13.62 -9.41 22.68
N GLU A 292 12.33 -9.78 22.72
CA GLU A 292 11.78 -10.87 21.90
C GLU A 292 11.94 -10.60 20.40
N PHE A 293 11.72 -9.35 19.97
CA PHE A 293 11.92 -8.96 18.58
C PHE A 293 13.37 -9.19 18.13
N GLU A 294 14.32 -8.77 18.97
CA GLU A 294 15.74 -8.87 18.65
C GLU A 294 16.21 -10.33 18.57
N ILE A 295 15.67 -11.21 19.42
CA ILE A 295 15.92 -12.65 19.33
C ILE A 295 15.48 -13.19 17.96
N ILE A 296 14.29 -12.82 17.47
CA ILE A 296 13.80 -13.26 16.16
C ILE A 296 14.69 -12.70 15.03
N VAL A 297 15.12 -11.43 15.12
CA VAL A 297 16.07 -10.85 14.16
C VAL A 297 17.37 -11.65 14.11
N MET A 298 17.93 -12.02 15.28
CA MET A 298 19.14 -12.84 15.37
C MET A 298 18.95 -14.23 14.75
N MET A 299 17.78 -14.87 14.97
CA MET A 299 17.46 -16.16 14.34
C MET A 299 17.41 -16.03 12.81
N ILE A 300 16.75 -15.00 12.27
CA ILE A 300 16.69 -14.76 10.82
C ILE A 300 18.07 -14.50 10.23
N LYS A 301 18.92 -13.72 10.91
CA LYS A 301 20.30 -13.43 10.48
C LYS A 301 21.19 -14.68 10.40
N LYS A 302 20.92 -15.72 11.21
CA LYS A 302 21.61 -17.01 11.13
C LYS A 302 21.22 -17.81 9.88
N GLU A 303 19.98 -17.67 9.43
CA GLU A 303 19.45 -18.41 8.27
C GLU A 303 19.74 -17.73 6.94
N ARG A 304 19.83 -16.39 6.92
CA ARG A 304 20.01 -15.61 5.69
C ARG A 304 20.56 -14.22 5.97
N HIS A 305 21.21 -13.61 4.97
CA HIS A 305 21.58 -12.20 5.04
C HIS A 305 20.34 -11.33 5.25
N PHE A 306 20.29 -10.63 6.38
CA PHE A 306 19.16 -9.82 6.79
C PHE A 306 19.62 -8.57 7.56
N GLU A 307 19.17 -7.39 7.11
CA GLU A 307 19.40 -6.11 7.75
C GLU A 307 18.10 -5.63 8.43
N CYS A 308 18.18 -5.27 9.70
CA CYS A 308 17.06 -4.68 10.43
C CYS A 308 17.52 -3.39 11.11
N LYS A 309 16.79 -2.29 10.90
CA LYS A 309 16.99 -1.02 11.60
C LYS A 309 15.81 -0.76 12.52
N HIS A 310 16.06 -0.36 13.76
CA HIS A 310 15.05 0.00 14.76
C HIS A 310 15.64 0.97 15.80
N GLY A 311 14.79 1.63 16.58
CA GLY A 311 15.13 2.76 17.46
C GLY A 311 15.66 2.35 18.84
N GLY A 312 16.21 1.15 18.96
CA GLY A 312 16.65 0.57 20.23
C GLY A 312 15.67 -0.45 20.83
N VAL A 313 16.11 -1.11 21.90
CA VAL A 313 15.40 -2.20 22.58
C VAL A 313 14.90 -1.73 23.94
N VAL A 314 13.62 -1.93 24.23
CA VAL A 314 12.98 -1.59 25.51
C VAL A 314 12.57 -2.84 26.30
N PRO A 315 12.67 -2.83 27.64
CA PRO A 315 12.40 -3.99 28.49
C PRO A 315 10.92 -4.37 28.60
N SER A 316 10.00 -3.43 28.34
CA SER A 316 8.54 -3.64 28.41
C SER A 316 7.85 -3.20 27.13
N HIS A 317 6.58 -3.58 26.97
CA HIS A 317 5.73 -3.11 25.87
C HIS A 317 5.64 -1.57 25.89
N ASP A 318 5.58 -0.97 24.70
CA ASP A 318 5.80 0.45 24.45
C ASP A 318 4.87 1.41 25.24
N ILE A 319 5.30 2.67 25.36
CA ILE A 319 4.59 3.78 26.04
C ILE A 319 3.24 4.09 25.35
N LEU A 320 3.12 3.76 24.07
CA LEU A 320 1.85 3.82 23.31
C LEU A 320 0.79 2.80 23.81
N GLY A 321 1.15 1.95 24.77
CA GLY A 321 0.25 1.04 25.48
C GLY A 321 0.24 -0.38 24.92
N GLN A 322 -0.25 -1.32 25.75
CA GLN A 322 -0.66 -2.64 25.29
C GLN A 322 -1.81 -2.50 24.28
N ARG A 323 -1.95 -3.44 23.33
CA ARG A 323 -3.09 -3.50 22.38
C ARG A 323 -4.39 -3.20 23.13
N GLN A 324 -4.90 -1.97 23.00
CA GLN A 324 -6.21 -1.67 23.53
C GLN A 324 -7.17 -2.50 22.70
N GLY A 325 -7.92 -3.38 23.38
CA GLY A 325 -8.89 -4.23 22.72
C GLY A 325 -9.76 -3.38 21.80
N ARG A 326 -9.95 -3.88 20.57
CA ARG A 326 -10.83 -3.29 19.55
C ARG A 326 -12.09 -2.75 20.24
N LYS A 327 -12.49 -1.50 19.93
CA LYS A 327 -13.75 -0.92 20.44
C LYS A 327 -14.84 -1.98 20.25
N VAL A 328 -15.36 -2.51 21.36
CA VAL A 328 -16.20 -3.70 21.33
C VAL A 328 -17.47 -3.34 20.58
N GLU A 329 -17.62 -3.88 19.37
CA GLU A 329 -18.81 -3.71 18.54
C GLU A 329 -20.07 -3.96 19.40
N PRO A 330 -21.17 -3.21 19.20
CA PRO A 330 -22.38 -3.35 20.01
C PRO A 330 -22.87 -4.80 20.10
N MET A 331 -22.75 -5.53 18.99
CA MET A 331 -23.07 -6.96 18.91
C MET A 331 -22.12 -7.83 19.75
N GLN A 332 -20.84 -7.48 19.81
CA GLN A 332 -19.85 -8.19 20.62
C GLN A 332 -20.13 -8.02 22.11
N ARG A 333 -20.68 -6.88 22.57
CA ARG A 333 -21.11 -6.71 23.97
C ARG A 333 -22.26 -7.65 24.35
N VAL A 334 -23.22 -7.85 23.45
CA VAL A 334 -24.30 -8.82 23.65
C VAL A 334 -23.74 -10.24 23.72
N ILE A 335 -22.78 -10.57 22.85
CA ILE A 335 -22.08 -11.87 22.85
C ILE A 335 -21.30 -12.07 24.15
N ASP A 336 -20.62 -11.04 24.64
CA ASP A 336 -19.81 -11.12 25.85
C ASP A 336 -20.69 -11.24 27.10
N TYR A 337 -21.83 -10.55 27.17
CA TYR A 337 -22.83 -10.78 28.21
C TYR A 337 -23.31 -12.24 28.22
N MET A 338 -23.63 -12.79 27.05
CA MET A 338 -24.05 -14.18 26.92
C MET A 338 -22.96 -15.15 27.39
N LYS A 339 -21.68 -14.88 27.09
CA LYS A 339 -20.55 -15.68 27.58
C LYS A 339 -20.45 -15.64 29.10
N VAL A 340 -20.52 -14.44 29.69
CA VAL A 340 -20.43 -14.25 31.16
C VAL A 340 -21.58 -14.96 31.87
N LYS A 341 -22.79 -14.93 31.30
CA LYS A 341 -23.98 -15.59 31.86
C LYS A 341 -24.17 -17.04 31.40
N GLN A 342 -23.27 -17.58 30.59
CA GLN A 342 -23.37 -18.91 29.97
C GLN A 342 -24.68 -19.15 29.20
N LEU A 343 -25.26 -18.10 28.61
CA LEU A 343 -26.51 -18.17 27.89
C LEU A 343 -26.29 -18.51 26.42
N ARG A 344 -27.09 -19.43 25.88
CA ARG A 344 -27.20 -19.62 24.43
C ARG A 344 -27.95 -18.43 23.82
N PRO A 345 -27.70 -18.09 22.54
CA PRO A 345 -28.41 -16.99 21.87
C PRO A 345 -29.93 -17.18 21.97
N THR A 346 -30.40 -18.39 21.75
CA THR A 346 -31.81 -18.75 21.86
C THR A 346 -32.39 -18.60 23.27
N GLU A 347 -31.58 -18.71 24.32
CA GLU A 347 -32.01 -18.54 25.72
C GLU A 347 -32.12 -17.06 26.09
N LEU A 348 -31.13 -16.26 25.69
CA LEU A 348 -31.19 -14.80 25.84
C LEU A 348 -32.43 -14.24 25.11
N PHE A 349 -32.63 -14.61 23.85
CA PHE A 349 -33.74 -14.06 23.07
C PHE A 349 -35.11 -14.64 23.46
N ARG A 350 -35.20 -15.86 24.02
CA ARG A 350 -36.43 -16.35 24.69
C ARG A 350 -36.76 -15.54 25.93
N SER A 351 -35.76 -15.05 26.67
CA SER A 351 -36.01 -14.15 27.80
C SER A 351 -36.60 -12.81 27.35
N PHE A 352 -36.33 -12.41 26.09
CA PHE A 352 -36.87 -11.20 25.48
C PHE A 352 -38.25 -11.39 24.84
N ASP A 353 -38.62 -12.63 24.54
CA ASP A 353 -39.87 -12.96 23.87
C ASP A 353 -40.46 -14.26 24.45
N LYS A 354 -41.27 -14.09 25.50
CA LYS A 354 -41.94 -15.19 26.20
C LYS A 354 -42.97 -15.91 25.32
N LYS A 355 -43.44 -15.28 24.25
CA LYS A 355 -44.45 -15.82 23.31
C LYS A 355 -43.81 -16.50 22.09
N VAL A 356 -42.47 -16.44 21.94
CA VAL A 356 -41.69 -17.03 20.84
C VAL A 356 -42.15 -16.54 19.46
N THR A 357 -42.68 -15.30 19.39
CA THR A 357 -43.20 -14.69 18.16
C THR A 357 -42.10 -14.26 17.21
N LYS A 358 -40.85 -14.18 17.67
CA LYS A 358 -39.66 -13.68 16.93
C LYS A 358 -39.77 -12.21 16.52
N LEU A 359 -40.74 -11.49 17.08
CA LEU A 359 -41.07 -10.10 16.80
C LEU A 359 -41.21 -9.36 18.13
N LEU A 360 -40.41 -8.32 18.33
CA LEU A 360 -40.45 -7.48 19.53
C LEU A 360 -40.47 -6.00 19.14
N SER A 361 -41.20 -5.15 19.87
CA SER A 361 -41.11 -3.71 19.61
C SER A 361 -39.72 -3.18 19.98
N PHE A 362 -39.25 -2.16 19.27
CA PHE A 362 -37.90 -1.61 19.45
C PHE A 362 -37.67 -1.09 20.87
N GLU A 363 -38.64 -0.39 21.45
CA GLU A 363 -38.58 0.12 22.83
C GLU A 363 -38.45 -1.01 23.85
N ASN A 364 -39.26 -2.07 23.72
CA ASN A 364 -39.18 -3.24 24.58
C ASN A 364 -37.87 -4.02 24.41
N PHE A 365 -37.29 -4.03 23.21
CA PHE A 365 -35.99 -4.65 22.96
C PHE A 365 -34.87 -3.91 23.68
N MET A 366 -34.87 -2.58 23.61
CA MET A 366 -33.87 -1.73 24.26
C MET A 366 -33.98 -1.77 25.77
N GLU A 367 -35.19 -1.68 26.32
CA GLU A 367 -35.42 -1.77 27.77
C GLU A 367 -34.91 -3.11 28.33
N ARG A 368 -35.03 -4.20 27.57
CA ARG A 368 -34.55 -5.52 28.00
C ARG A 368 -33.04 -5.68 27.91
N LEU A 369 -32.39 -5.07 26.92
CA LEU A 369 -30.92 -5.00 26.86
C LEU A 369 -30.37 -4.19 28.04
N GLU A 370 -31.01 -3.08 28.37
CA GLU A 370 -30.64 -2.22 29.49
C GLU A 370 -30.84 -2.94 30.84
N LYS A 371 -31.96 -3.66 31.02
CA LYS A 371 -32.21 -4.51 32.20
C LYS A 371 -31.21 -5.66 32.34
N CYS A 372 -30.65 -6.14 31.22
CA CYS A 372 -29.54 -7.11 31.22
C CYS A 372 -28.17 -6.48 31.51
N GLY A 373 -28.09 -5.16 31.74
CA GLY A 373 -26.84 -4.45 32.01
C GLY A 373 -26.00 -4.19 30.76
N ILE A 374 -26.54 -4.38 29.56
CA ILE A 374 -25.87 -4.10 28.29
C ILE A 374 -26.17 -2.64 27.92
N LYS A 375 -25.36 -1.71 28.43
CA LYS A 375 -25.49 -0.28 28.09
C LYS A 375 -24.91 -0.02 26.69
N LEU A 376 -25.73 0.55 25.82
CA LEU A 376 -25.35 0.97 24.46
C LEU A 376 -25.55 2.48 24.32
N TYR A 377 -24.60 3.16 23.68
CA TYR A 377 -24.71 4.60 23.41
C TYR A 377 -25.63 4.87 22.20
N LYS A 378 -26.21 6.07 22.10
CA LYS A 378 -27.16 6.44 21.02
C LYS A 378 -26.66 6.14 19.59
N HIS A 379 -25.37 6.32 19.32
CA HIS A 379 -24.78 6.02 18.01
C HIS A 379 -24.64 4.51 17.74
N GLU A 380 -24.39 3.72 18.79
CA GLU A 380 -24.28 2.25 18.74
C GLU A 380 -25.64 1.59 18.53
N ILE A 381 -26.70 2.22 19.05
CA ILE A 381 -28.09 1.81 18.84
C ILE A 381 -28.47 1.96 17.36
N ALA A 382 -28.06 3.04 16.71
CA ALA A 382 -28.30 3.26 15.28
C ALA A 382 -27.56 2.24 14.39
N GLU A 383 -26.35 1.85 14.80
CA GLU A 383 -25.55 0.83 14.10
C GLU A 383 -26.13 -0.58 14.30
N LEU A 384 -26.55 -0.92 15.53
CA LEU A 384 -27.28 -2.15 15.83
C LEU A 384 -28.59 -2.22 15.02
N MET A 385 -29.30 -1.09 14.88
CA MET A 385 -30.51 -0.96 14.07
C MET A 385 -30.25 -1.22 12.59
N LYS A 386 -29.18 -0.67 12.02
CA LYS A 386 -28.80 -0.93 10.62
C LYS A 386 -28.54 -2.41 10.37
N HIS A 387 -27.95 -3.12 11.32
CA HIS A 387 -27.74 -4.57 11.23
C HIS A 387 -29.02 -5.39 11.34
N ILE A 388 -30.04 -4.85 12.01
CA ILE A 388 -31.35 -5.49 12.22
C ILE A 388 -32.33 -5.18 11.07
N GLN A 389 -32.30 -3.98 10.50
CA GLN A 389 -33.30 -3.43 9.57
C GLN A 389 -33.15 -3.82 8.08
N ILE A 390 -32.15 -4.61 7.67
CA ILE A 390 -31.95 -5.01 6.25
C ILE A 390 -33.00 -6.05 5.75
N THR A 391 -34.20 -6.13 6.35
CA THR A 391 -35.23 -7.08 5.87
C THR A 391 -36.65 -6.56 5.79
N THR A 392 -36.89 -5.27 6.00
CA THR A 392 -38.21 -4.65 5.80
C THR A 392 -38.07 -3.53 4.77
N ALA A 393 -37.90 -3.90 3.50
CA ALA A 393 -38.16 -2.97 2.41
C ALA A 393 -39.60 -3.11 1.89
N GLU A 394 -40.30 -4.21 2.20
CA GLU A 394 -41.63 -4.46 1.68
C GLU A 394 -42.49 -5.04 2.82
N GLU A 395 -43.46 -4.23 3.25
CA GLU A 395 -44.62 -4.54 4.10
C GLU A 395 -44.45 -4.65 5.64
N ALA A 396 -45.38 -3.94 6.31
CA ALA A 396 -45.75 -3.91 7.73
C ALA A 396 -44.90 -3.05 8.71
N ASP A 397 -45.55 -1.98 9.20
CA ASP A 397 -45.35 -1.20 10.42
C ASP A 397 -43.94 -1.11 11.05
N SER A 398 -43.43 0.12 11.04
CA SER A 398 -42.09 0.59 11.48
C SER A 398 -41.71 0.37 12.96
N THR A 399 -42.43 -0.47 13.70
CA THR A 399 -42.31 -0.60 15.16
C THR A 399 -41.90 -1.99 15.63
N SER A 400 -41.83 -3.00 14.77
CA SER A 400 -41.49 -4.38 15.16
C SER A 400 -40.13 -4.87 14.61
N VAL A 401 -39.32 -5.49 15.48
CA VAL A 401 -37.96 -5.97 15.21
C VAL A 401 -37.96 -7.51 15.11
N ASN A 402 -37.58 -8.03 13.94
CA ASN A 402 -37.36 -9.47 13.73
C ASN A 402 -35.89 -9.85 14.01
N TYR A 403 -35.65 -10.57 15.10
CA TYR A 403 -34.31 -10.88 15.59
C TYR A 403 -33.75 -12.25 15.14
N LYS A 404 -34.40 -12.95 14.20
CA LYS A 404 -33.98 -14.29 13.72
C LYS A 404 -32.60 -14.28 13.03
N LYS A 405 -32.32 -13.27 12.20
CA LYS A 405 -30.99 -13.12 11.55
C LYS A 405 -29.89 -12.76 12.55
N MET A 406 -30.23 -12.05 13.63
CA MET A 406 -29.29 -11.72 14.71
C MET A 406 -28.85 -12.99 15.46
N ILE A 407 -29.77 -13.91 15.78
CA ILE A 407 -29.44 -15.22 16.35
C ILE A 407 -28.42 -15.96 15.47
N ASN A 408 -28.67 -16.01 14.17
CA ASN A 408 -27.79 -16.69 13.22
C ASN A 408 -26.42 -16.00 13.10
N SER A 409 -26.39 -14.67 13.11
CA SER A 409 -25.16 -13.87 13.08
C SER A 409 -24.28 -14.14 14.31
N VAL A 410 -24.89 -14.09 15.50
CA VAL A 410 -24.24 -14.39 16.78
C VAL A 410 -23.68 -15.82 16.78
N GLN A 411 -24.47 -16.80 16.32
CA GLN A 411 -24.01 -18.19 16.22
C GLN A 411 -22.82 -18.36 15.27
N LYS A 412 -22.85 -17.69 14.12
CA LYS A 412 -21.76 -17.71 13.13
C LYS A 412 -20.47 -17.10 13.71
N GLN A 413 -20.58 -15.99 14.44
CA GLN A 413 -19.45 -15.30 15.07
C GLN A 413 -18.84 -16.12 16.22
N ILE A 414 -19.66 -16.74 17.08
CA ILE A 414 -19.19 -17.65 18.14
C ILE A 414 -18.43 -18.84 17.52
N LYS A 415 -18.91 -19.39 16.41
CA LYS A 415 -18.23 -20.50 15.70
C LYS A 415 -16.88 -20.06 15.14
N ALA A 416 -16.80 -18.86 14.55
CA ALA A 416 -15.55 -18.30 14.02
C ALA A 416 -14.51 -18.06 15.13
N GLU A 417 -14.92 -17.46 16.26
CA GLU A 417 -14.03 -17.22 17.41
C GLU A 417 -13.47 -18.53 17.99
N ARG A 418 -14.30 -19.58 18.08
CA ARG A 418 -13.86 -20.90 18.58
C ARG A 418 -12.77 -21.51 17.70
N LEU A 419 -12.89 -21.37 16.38
CA LEU A 419 -11.88 -21.85 15.43
C LEU A 419 -10.56 -21.08 15.57
N VAL A 420 -10.63 -19.76 15.75
CA VAL A 420 -9.44 -18.92 15.97
C VAL A 420 -8.73 -19.29 17.27
N LYS A 421 -9.45 -19.39 18.39
CA LYS A 421 -8.88 -19.76 19.70
C LYS A 421 -8.27 -21.17 19.70
N ALA A 422 -8.89 -22.11 18.99
CA ALA A 422 -8.35 -23.46 18.84
C ALA A 422 -7.01 -23.44 18.09
N ALA A 423 -6.92 -22.67 17.00
CA ALA A 423 -5.69 -22.51 16.22
C ALA A 423 -4.57 -21.81 17.03
N GLU A 424 -4.89 -20.78 17.80
CA GLU A 424 -3.93 -20.08 18.68
C GLU A 424 -3.38 -20.99 19.77
N ARG A 425 -4.26 -21.78 20.43
CA ARG A 425 -3.84 -22.74 21.46
C ARG A 425 -2.91 -23.81 20.88
N GLN A 426 -3.22 -24.31 19.70
CA GLN A 426 -2.37 -25.28 19.00
C GLN A 426 -1.00 -24.69 18.62
N ARG A 427 -0.97 -23.42 18.20
CA ARG A 427 0.30 -22.71 17.89
C ARG A 427 1.14 -22.49 19.15
N LYS A 428 0.52 -22.09 20.27
CA LYS A 428 1.22 -21.87 21.54
C LYS A 428 1.84 -23.16 22.08
N LEU A 429 1.11 -24.27 21.99
CA LEU A 429 1.63 -25.59 22.36
C LEU A 429 2.85 -25.97 21.50
N LYS A 430 2.75 -25.86 20.16
CA LYS A 430 3.89 -26.11 19.26
C LYS A 430 5.11 -25.24 19.57
N LEU A 431 4.91 -23.97 19.93
CA LEU A 431 6.00 -23.06 20.28
C LEU A 431 6.67 -23.46 21.61
N GLN A 432 5.87 -23.91 22.60
CA GLN A 432 6.38 -24.40 23.87
C GLN A 432 7.12 -25.74 23.72
N ASP A 433 6.62 -26.63 22.87
CA ASP A 433 7.27 -27.91 22.56
C ASP A 433 8.62 -27.68 21.87
N TYR A 434 8.68 -26.75 20.90
CA TYR A 434 9.93 -26.38 20.23
C TYR A 434 10.94 -25.71 21.18
N HIS A 435 10.47 -24.84 22.07
CA HIS A 435 11.32 -24.24 23.12
C HIS A 435 11.88 -25.32 24.05
N ARG A 436 11.06 -26.33 24.41
CA ARG A 436 11.49 -27.46 25.23
C ARG A 436 12.49 -28.36 24.50
N GLU A 437 12.32 -28.60 23.21
CA GLU A 437 13.25 -29.36 22.37
C GLU A 437 14.62 -28.68 22.25
N ILE A 438 14.65 -27.34 22.09
CA ILE A 438 15.90 -26.57 22.07
C ILE A 438 16.61 -26.63 23.43
N LEU A 439 15.88 -26.51 24.54
CA LEU A 439 16.43 -26.62 25.89
C LEU A 439 16.94 -28.04 26.18
N ASN A 440 16.23 -29.07 25.74
CA ASN A 440 16.67 -30.46 25.93
C ASN A 440 17.89 -30.81 25.06
N HIS A 441 18.00 -30.25 23.85
CA HIS A 441 19.20 -30.38 23.02
C HIS A 441 20.42 -29.64 23.58
N SER A 442 20.21 -28.59 24.38
CA SER A 442 21.29 -27.86 25.07
C SER A 442 21.70 -28.50 26.40
N VAL A 443 20.80 -29.23 27.08
CA VAL A 443 21.12 -29.99 28.30
C VAL A 443 21.90 -31.28 27.99
N GLY A 444 21.70 -31.90 26.82
CA GLY A 444 22.49 -33.06 26.37
C GLY A 444 23.97 -32.78 26.09
N MET A 445 24.40 -31.51 26.05
CA MET A 445 25.80 -31.11 25.87
C MET A 445 26.51 -30.67 27.17
N THR A 446 25.86 -30.82 28.33
CA THR A 446 26.43 -30.39 29.63
C THR A 446 26.73 -31.52 30.61
N SER A 447 26.76 -32.78 30.15
CA SER A 447 27.29 -33.91 30.92
C SER A 447 28.42 -34.60 30.17
N ASN A 448 29.55 -33.91 30.06
CA ASN A 448 30.91 -34.47 30.05
C ASN A 448 31.90 -33.32 29.79
N SER A 449 32.15 -32.53 30.83
CA SER A 449 33.32 -31.66 30.88
C SER A 449 34.25 -32.17 31.96
N ASN A 450 35.22 -33.00 31.56
CA ASN A 450 36.52 -33.03 32.22
C ASN A 450 37.56 -33.59 31.24
N THR A 451 38.73 -32.94 31.30
CA THR A 451 40.01 -33.23 30.64
C THR A 451 40.31 -32.61 29.27
N THR A 452 41.50 -32.03 29.29
CA THR A 452 42.27 -31.17 28.39
C THR A 452 42.71 -31.80 27.06
N SER A 453 42.90 -30.91 26.07
CA SER A 453 43.90 -30.92 24.99
C SER A 453 43.97 -32.12 24.02
N ASN A 454 43.63 -31.91 22.74
CA ASN A 454 44.63 -31.85 21.65
C ASN A 454 43.98 -31.63 20.27
N LEU A 455 44.81 -31.10 19.36
CA LEU A 455 44.60 -31.00 17.92
C LEU A 455 44.41 -32.38 17.27
N ASN A 456 43.63 -32.40 16.18
CA ASN A 456 43.37 -33.50 15.22
C ASN A 456 42.03 -34.26 15.35
N GLU A 457 40.90 -33.62 15.02
CA GLU A 457 39.67 -34.33 14.62
C GLU A 457 38.93 -33.55 13.52
N THR A 458 39.50 -33.48 12.32
CA THR A 458 38.81 -32.97 11.11
C THR A 458 38.40 -34.05 10.11
N GLU A 459 38.49 -35.33 10.47
CA GLU A 459 38.09 -36.43 9.57
C GLU A 459 36.93 -37.31 10.07
N GLU A 460 36.51 -37.26 11.34
CA GLU A 460 35.36 -38.07 11.81
C GLU A 460 33.98 -37.36 11.74
N LEU A 461 33.93 -36.07 11.40
CA LEU A 461 32.68 -35.30 11.30
C LEU A 461 31.99 -35.37 9.92
N LYS A 462 32.62 -36.01 8.92
CA LYS A 462 32.06 -36.15 7.57
C LYS A 462 31.10 -37.34 7.42
N ASP A 463 31.14 -38.32 8.32
CA ASP A 463 30.32 -39.55 8.20
C ASP A 463 29.03 -39.56 9.04
N LYS A 464 28.76 -38.52 9.84
CA LYS A 464 27.54 -38.44 10.69
C LYS A 464 26.39 -37.59 10.13
N PHE A 465 26.57 -36.94 8.97
CA PHE A 465 25.52 -36.16 8.31
C PHE A 465 25.03 -36.80 7.01
N ASN A 466 24.51 -38.03 7.09
CA ASN A 466 23.69 -38.61 6.03
C ASN A 466 22.23 -38.72 6.50
N TYR A 467 21.53 -37.57 6.54
CA TYR A 467 20.11 -37.47 6.90
C TYR A 467 19.17 -37.39 5.67
N SER A 468 19.62 -37.88 4.51
CA SER A 468 18.78 -37.95 3.30
C SER A 468 17.83 -39.16 3.27
N SER A 469 17.88 -40.07 4.25
CA SER A 469 17.17 -41.35 4.23
C SER A 469 16.06 -41.54 5.27
N ARG A 470 15.62 -40.49 5.98
CA ARG A 470 14.52 -40.58 6.97
C ARG A 470 13.29 -39.71 6.69
N LEU A 471 13.18 -39.15 5.48
CA LEU A 471 11.99 -38.41 5.02
C LEU A 471 11.01 -39.28 4.21
N SER A 472 11.21 -40.60 4.14
CA SER A 472 10.40 -41.53 3.33
C SER A 472 9.68 -42.62 4.13
N SER A 473 9.25 -42.34 5.36
CA SER A 473 8.42 -43.31 6.10
C SER A 473 7.46 -42.66 7.10
N LEU A 474 6.33 -42.13 6.62
CA LEU A 474 5.09 -42.02 7.39
C LEU A 474 3.87 -42.30 6.45
N PRO A 475 2.77 -42.88 6.96
CA PRO A 475 1.79 -43.62 6.16
C PRO A 475 0.81 -42.74 5.38
N SER A 476 0.49 -43.17 4.17
CA SER A 476 -0.41 -42.58 3.18
C SER A 476 -1.90 -42.81 3.48
N SER A 477 -2.37 -42.57 4.71
CA SER A 477 -3.76 -42.87 5.11
C SER A 477 -4.59 -41.69 5.60
N ASN A 478 -4.25 -40.44 5.27
CA ASN A 478 -5.10 -39.28 5.61
C ASN A 478 -5.32 -38.25 4.47
N LEU A 479 -4.87 -38.55 3.24
CA LEU A 479 -5.14 -37.69 2.07
C LEU A 479 -6.47 -38.03 1.37
N ASN A 480 -6.92 -39.28 1.41
CA ASN A 480 -8.18 -39.70 0.78
C ASN A 480 -9.44 -39.21 1.52
N ASP A 481 -9.35 -38.97 2.83
CA ASP A 481 -10.47 -38.45 3.62
C ASP A 481 -10.63 -36.92 3.49
N ILE A 482 -9.56 -36.22 3.14
CA ILE A 482 -9.59 -34.78 2.81
C ILE A 482 -10.16 -34.57 1.39
N GLU A 483 -9.84 -35.45 0.44
CA GLU A 483 -10.40 -35.41 -0.92
C GLU A 483 -11.91 -35.74 -0.97
N LYS A 484 -12.38 -36.67 -0.12
CA LYS A 484 -13.82 -36.96 0.02
C LYS A 484 -14.61 -35.80 0.63
N SER A 485 -14.00 -35.02 1.53
CA SER A 485 -14.67 -33.86 2.15
C SER A 485 -14.81 -32.66 1.18
N MET A 486 -13.90 -32.52 0.21
CA MET A 486 -13.96 -31.43 -0.79
C MET A 486 -14.91 -31.70 -1.97
N LYS A 487 -15.35 -32.95 -2.22
CA LYS A 487 -16.31 -33.28 -3.29
C LYS A 487 -17.79 -33.03 -2.94
N VAL A 488 -18.14 -32.75 -1.69
CA VAL A 488 -19.54 -32.59 -1.25
C VAL A 488 -20.08 -31.15 -1.38
N GLN A 489 -19.25 -30.15 -1.75
CA GLN A 489 -19.69 -28.76 -1.92
C GLN A 489 -19.84 -28.27 -3.39
N ARG A 490 -19.84 -29.17 -4.37
CA ARG A 490 -20.11 -28.84 -5.79
C ARG A 490 -21.41 -29.45 -6.32
N HIS A 491 -22.52 -29.30 -5.62
CA HIS A 491 -23.85 -29.49 -6.22
C HIS A 491 -24.87 -28.60 -5.52
N SER A 492 -25.08 -27.40 -6.05
CA SER A 492 -26.37 -26.67 -6.05
C SER A 492 -26.16 -25.23 -6.54
N LEU A 493 -26.23 -25.04 -7.86
CA LEU A 493 -26.86 -23.88 -8.53
C LEU A 493 -26.92 -24.19 -10.04
N PRO A 494 -28.01 -23.81 -10.74
CA PRO A 494 -28.32 -24.33 -12.07
C PRO A 494 -27.57 -23.59 -13.19
N ALA A 495 -27.24 -24.35 -14.24
CA ALA A 495 -26.75 -23.87 -15.52
C ALA A 495 -27.89 -23.20 -16.31
N LEU A 496 -27.58 -22.08 -17.00
CA LEU A 496 -28.27 -21.65 -18.22
C LEU A 496 -27.34 -20.76 -19.06
N ASN A 497 -26.69 -21.44 -20.02
CA ASN A 497 -26.34 -21.08 -21.39
C ASN A 497 -25.72 -19.72 -21.75
N HIS A 498 -24.43 -19.82 -22.12
CA HIS A 498 -23.80 -19.05 -23.20
C HIS A 498 -24.11 -19.69 -24.56
N HIS A 499 -24.85 -18.97 -25.42
CA HIS A 499 -24.77 -18.96 -26.89
C HIS A 499 -25.45 -17.63 -27.28
N ALA A 500 -24.82 -16.66 -27.92
CA ALA A 500 -24.26 -16.76 -29.26
C ALA A 500 -23.11 -15.77 -29.49
N VAL A 501 -22.09 -16.26 -30.17
CA VAL A 501 -21.16 -15.48 -31.00
C VAL A 501 -21.80 -15.37 -32.37
N VAL A 502 -22.07 -14.16 -32.86
CA VAL A 502 -22.07 -13.86 -34.30
C VAL A 502 -21.51 -12.44 -34.50
N SER A 503 -20.47 -12.40 -35.31
CA SER A 503 -19.85 -11.26 -35.99
C SER A 503 -20.84 -10.33 -36.67
N MET A 504 -20.58 -9.01 -36.68
CA MET A 504 -20.71 -8.22 -37.91
C MET A 504 -19.96 -6.89 -37.80
N SER A 505 -18.97 -6.76 -38.68
CA SER A 505 -18.35 -5.52 -39.12
C SER A 505 -19.32 -4.71 -40.00
N GLY A 506 -19.25 -3.38 -39.98
CA GLY A 506 -19.71 -2.54 -41.10
C GLY A 506 -20.78 -1.49 -40.80
N ASP A 507 -20.31 -0.28 -40.52
CA ASP A 507 -20.65 1.01 -41.18
C ASP A 507 -22.07 1.64 -41.20
N LEU A 508 -22.03 2.98 -41.28
CA LEU A 508 -23.05 3.96 -41.71
C LEU A 508 -24.11 4.47 -40.69
N GLY A 509 -23.73 5.58 -40.02
CA GLY A 509 -24.34 6.91 -40.13
C GLY A 509 -25.87 7.11 -39.99
N LYS A 510 -26.25 7.97 -39.03
CA LYS A 510 -27.11 9.15 -39.29
C LYS A 510 -27.18 10.12 -38.10
N LYS A 511 -26.99 11.40 -38.43
CA LYS A 511 -27.12 12.63 -37.63
C LYS A 511 -28.51 12.77 -37.00
N VAL A 512 -28.61 13.42 -35.85
CA VAL A 512 -29.57 14.53 -35.59
C VAL A 512 -28.94 15.53 -34.60
N ASN A 513 -28.81 16.79 -35.05
CA ASN A 513 -28.47 17.99 -34.27
C ASN A 513 -29.62 18.39 -33.33
N ILE A 514 -29.36 19.28 -32.36
CA ILE A 514 -30.02 20.60 -32.18
C ILE A 514 -29.82 21.11 -30.73
N PHE A 515 -29.04 22.18 -30.60
CA PHE A 515 -29.27 23.31 -29.67
C PHE A 515 -29.89 24.44 -30.51
N PRO A 516 -30.70 25.40 -29.99
CA PRO A 516 -30.26 26.39 -28.98
C PRO A 516 -31.32 26.96 -27.98
N SER A 517 -30.81 27.49 -26.84
CA SER A 517 -31.03 28.78 -26.10
C SER A 517 -32.24 29.73 -26.42
N PRO A 518 -32.53 30.86 -25.69
CA PRO A 518 -32.38 31.31 -24.26
C PRO A 518 -33.55 32.20 -23.68
N ARG A 519 -33.40 32.63 -22.40
CA ARG A 519 -33.75 33.94 -21.77
C ARG A 519 -35.20 34.32 -21.36
N LEU A 520 -35.34 34.80 -20.10
CA LEU A 520 -35.71 36.17 -19.65
C LEU A 520 -35.93 36.17 -18.10
N LEU A 521 -35.10 36.89 -17.32
CA LEU A 521 -35.36 38.18 -16.61
C LEU A 521 -36.52 38.12 -15.57
N SER A 522 -36.55 38.73 -14.39
CA SER A 522 -35.69 39.59 -13.55
C SER A 522 -36.54 40.05 -12.35
N ASN A 523 -35.90 40.48 -11.24
CA ASN A 523 -36.47 41.25 -10.11
C ASN A 523 -37.27 40.41 -9.06
N ILE A 524 -37.24 40.62 -7.74
CA ILE A 524 -37.22 41.84 -6.90
C ILE A 524 -36.61 41.56 -5.50
N LYS A 525 -35.73 42.47 -5.07
CA LYS A 525 -35.41 43.06 -3.74
C LYS A 525 -35.93 42.46 -2.40
N SER A 526 -34.97 42.38 -1.46
CA SER A 526 -34.95 42.91 -0.07
C SER A 526 -36.08 42.65 0.95
N ARG A 527 -35.71 42.13 2.13
CA ARG A 527 -35.90 42.71 3.50
C ARG A 527 -35.25 41.73 4.51
N LYS A 528 -34.28 42.19 5.32
CA LYS A 528 -34.41 42.52 6.77
C LYS A 528 -35.16 41.42 7.54
N THR A 529 -34.57 40.73 8.52
CA THR A 529 -33.76 41.17 9.67
C THR A 529 -32.82 40.09 10.14
#